data_AF-A0A914HGV6-F1
#
_entry.id   AF-A0A914HGV6-F1
#
_cell.length_a   1.000
_cell.length_b   1.000
_cell.length_c   1.000
_cell.angle_alpha   90.00
_cell.angle_beta   90.00
_cell.angle_gamma   90.00
#
_symmetry.space_group_name_H-M   'P 1'
#
loop_
_entity.id
_entity.type
_entity.pdbx_description
1 polymer ?
#
loop_
_entity_poly.entity_id
_entity_poly.type
_entity_poly.pdbx_seq_one_letter_code
_entity_poly.pdbx_strand_id
1 'polypeptide(L)'
;MTLLLIATSLAILAVDFTLFPRRMAKTQYYGQSLMDTGTAAFIFVNALADHDVAARGQSPRQRAAKATMQIFALRMPTLLALFLIGVGRSVFIQLSGYGQDVTEYGVHWNFFLTLFCVRLFVICVPNSMLVFVGVLLGVVYQIALRFTWLEQWLLRPDFTEPRHGFLDQNREGIFSLCGYCFIYAVSLMYARGSNKLMPRDKKLSALNVACGLGFSLCCYGLQRVLEDYFGLIASRRLANMSYSFAMLALFSTICALLQFGQLVVPLPQDARWGGLVAAVSRNALLHFLCANLLTGLVNILAMASSNFEIHGHPIAETVTMLAYALATSLLIYAIHLAKKRSQ
;
A
#
# COMPACT_ATOMS: atom_id res chain seq x y z
N MET A 1 -2.67 -14.86 -3.85
CA MET A 1 -1.90 -13.60 -4.10
C MET A 1 -2.26 -12.98 -5.45
N THR A 2 -2.19 -13.71 -6.57
CA THR A 2 -2.59 -13.19 -7.89
C THR A 2 -4.02 -12.64 -7.94
N LEU A 3 -5.01 -13.36 -7.39
CA LEU A 3 -6.40 -12.90 -7.38
C LEU A 3 -6.57 -11.56 -6.63
N LEU A 4 -5.86 -11.39 -5.52
CA LEU A 4 -5.84 -10.13 -4.76
C LEU A 4 -5.21 -9.00 -5.58
N LEU A 5 -4.11 -9.27 -6.29
CA LEU A 5 -3.42 -8.28 -7.12
C LEU A 5 -4.28 -7.83 -8.31
N ILE A 6 -4.95 -8.78 -8.97
CA ILE A 6 -5.87 -8.50 -10.08
C ILE A 6 -7.10 -7.74 -9.58
N ALA A 7 -7.67 -8.15 -8.44
CA ALA A 7 -8.78 -7.42 -7.83
C ALA A 7 -8.37 -5.99 -7.43
N THR A 8 -7.14 -5.81 -6.93
CA THR A 8 -6.60 -4.48 -6.59
C THR A 8 -6.40 -3.63 -7.85
N SER A 9 -5.83 -4.18 -8.93
CA SER A 9 -5.66 -3.43 -10.18
C SER A 9 -6.99 -3.05 -10.81
N LEU A 10 -7.98 -3.95 -10.75
CA LEU A 10 -9.35 -3.67 -11.18
C LEU A 10 -9.96 -2.56 -10.33
N ALA A 11 -9.87 -2.61 -9.01
CA ALA A 11 -10.42 -1.58 -8.13
C ALA A 11 -9.78 -0.19 -8.36
N ILE A 12 -8.47 -0.14 -8.66
CA ILE A 12 -7.76 1.11 -8.97
C ILE A 12 -8.32 1.79 -10.21
N LEU A 13 -8.63 1.02 -11.27
CA LEU A 13 -9.25 1.57 -12.47
C LEU A 13 -10.76 1.81 -12.27
N ALA A 14 -11.44 0.88 -11.61
CA ALA A 14 -12.89 0.90 -11.44
C ALA A 14 -13.37 2.14 -10.69
N VAL A 15 -12.59 2.69 -9.75
CA VAL A 15 -12.97 3.88 -8.97
C VAL A 15 -13.24 5.13 -9.84
N ASP A 16 -12.69 5.16 -11.06
CA ASP A 16 -12.90 6.25 -12.01
C ASP A 16 -14.20 6.06 -12.83
N PHE A 17 -14.82 4.88 -12.77
CA PHE A 17 -16.06 4.52 -13.46
C PHE A 17 -17.30 4.60 -12.57
N THR A 18 -18.48 4.70 -13.19
CA THR A 18 -19.75 4.85 -12.48
C THR A 18 -20.21 3.55 -11.81
N LEU A 19 -19.79 2.39 -12.35
CA LEU A 19 -20.06 1.08 -11.77
C LEU A 19 -19.51 0.92 -10.34
N PHE A 20 -18.43 1.63 -9.99
CA PHE A 20 -17.79 1.46 -8.69
C PHE A 20 -18.52 2.26 -7.60
N PRO A 21 -19.01 1.61 -6.53
CA PRO A 21 -19.72 2.30 -5.47
C PRO A 21 -18.86 3.39 -4.83
N ARG A 22 -19.27 4.66 -4.93
CA ARG A 22 -18.51 5.80 -4.39
C ARG A 22 -18.23 5.69 -2.88
N ARG A 23 -19.07 4.96 -2.13
CA ARG A 23 -18.82 4.61 -0.71
C ARG A 23 -17.54 3.80 -0.47
N MET A 24 -17.03 3.10 -1.49
CA MET A 24 -15.78 2.33 -1.43
C MET A 24 -14.57 3.13 -1.91
N ALA A 25 -14.79 4.33 -2.48
CA ALA A 25 -13.71 5.24 -2.88
C ALA A 25 -13.04 5.86 -1.65
N LYS A 26 -11.87 6.47 -1.84
CA LYS A 26 -11.04 6.97 -0.74
C LYS A 26 -11.80 8.01 0.10
N THR A 27 -11.66 7.93 1.42
CA THR A 27 -12.24 8.93 2.32
C THR A 27 -11.41 10.22 2.31
N GLN A 28 -12.09 11.37 2.44
CA GLN A 28 -11.45 12.70 2.41
C GLN A 28 -11.12 13.26 3.79
N TYR A 29 -11.97 12.98 4.79
CA TYR A 29 -11.82 13.49 6.15
C TYR A 29 -11.68 12.34 7.15
N TYR A 30 -12.79 11.68 7.45
CA TYR A 30 -12.88 10.64 8.47
C TYR A 30 -13.59 9.41 7.92
N GLY A 31 -13.39 8.29 8.62
CA GLY A 31 -13.90 6.98 8.24
C GLY A 31 -12.86 6.17 7.48
N GLN A 32 -13.29 5.02 6.98
CA GLN A 32 -12.44 4.08 6.26
C GLN A 32 -13.24 3.48 5.12
N SER A 33 -12.60 3.36 3.96
CA SER A 33 -13.14 2.64 2.82
C SER A 33 -12.16 1.58 2.31
N LEU A 34 -12.60 0.78 1.33
CA LEU A 34 -11.75 -0.23 0.71
C LEU A 34 -10.50 0.38 0.07
N MET A 35 -10.64 1.52 -0.60
CA MET A 35 -9.55 2.21 -1.28
C MET A 35 -8.54 2.86 -0.33
N ASP A 36 -8.91 3.06 0.94
CA ASP A 36 -8.02 3.58 1.97
C ASP A 36 -7.00 2.53 2.46
N THR A 37 -7.17 1.26 2.11
CA THR A 37 -6.28 0.17 2.57
C THR A 37 -4.95 0.10 1.82
N GLY A 38 -4.89 0.63 0.60
CA GLY A 38 -3.79 0.38 -0.34
C GLY A 38 -2.42 0.70 0.24
N THR A 39 -2.20 1.93 0.72
CA THR A 39 -0.89 2.38 1.17
C THR A 39 -0.38 1.61 2.38
N ALA A 40 -1.26 1.43 3.38
CA ALA A 40 -0.93 0.65 4.56
C ALA A 40 -0.65 -0.83 4.23
N ALA A 41 -1.35 -1.43 3.24
CA ALA A 41 -1.11 -2.80 2.82
C ALA A 41 0.30 -2.98 2.24
N PHE A 42 0.76 -2.06 1.38
CA PHE A 42 2.12 -2.10 0.84
C PHE A 42 3.17 -1.99 1.94
N ILE A 43 2.95 -1.12 2.92
CA ILE A 43 3.88 -0.94 4.05
C ILE A 43 3.93 -2.20 4.91
N PHE A 44 2.77 -2.77 5.25
CA PHE A 44 2.65 -4.01 6.02
C PHE A 44 3.40 -5.17 5.34
N VAL A 45 3.11 -5.42 4.05
CA VAL A 45 3.77 -6.48 3.27
C VAL A 45 5.27 -6.25 3.16
N ASN A 46 5.73 -5.01 3.00
CA ASN A 46 7.15 -4.69 2.97
C ASN A 46 7.84 -5.05 4.30
N ALA A 47 7.23 -4.75 5.44
CA ALA A 47 7.76 -5.09 6.76
C ALA A 47 7.88 -6.62 6.96
N LEU A 48 6.85 -7.38 6.57
CA LEU A 48 6.89 -8.85 6.60
C LEU A 48 8.03 -9.40 5.71
N ALA A 49 8.16 -8.89 4.50
CA ALA A 49 9.20 -9.33 3.58
C ALA A 49 10.61 -8.93 4.03
N ASP A 50 10.76 -7.78 4.71
CA ASP A 50 12.02 -7.36 5.31
C ASP A 50 12.41 -8.29 6.49
N HIS A 51 11.44 -8.76 7.28
CA HIS A 51 11.66 -9.78 8.31
C HIS A 51 12.09 -11.14 7.73
N ASP A 52 11.40 -11.62 6.69
CA ASP A 52 11.72 -12.92 6.06
C ASP A 52 13.15 -12.96 5.51
N VAL A 53 13.66 -11.82 5.02
CA VAL A 53 15.04 -11.69 4.54
C VAL A 53 16.03 -11.61 5.71
N ALA A 54 15.67 -10.93 6.80
CA ALA A 54 16.43 -10.96 8.06
C ALA A 54 16.62 -12.37 8.61
N ALA A 55 15.57 -13.18 8.60
CA ALA A 55 15.60 -14.57 9.03
C ALA A 55 16.55 -15.46 8.18
N ARG A 56 16.92 -15.03 6.98
CA ARG A 56 17.89 -15.70 6.08
C ARG A 56 19.32 -15.15 6.22
N GLY A 57 19.59 -14.33 7.23
CA GLY A 57 20.93 -13.78 7.51
C GLY A 57 21.28 -12.50 6.75
N GLN A 58 20.33 -11.87 6.05
CA GLN A 58 20.55 -10.62 5.31
C GLN A 58 19.91 -9.44 6.05
N SER A 59 20.56 -8.28 6.15
CA SER A 59 19.96 -7.18 6.92
C SER A 59 18.80 -6.49 6.17
N PRO A 60 17.69 -6.13 6.85
CA PRO A 60 16.62 -5.29 6.28
C PRO A 60 17.14 -4.00 5.64
N ARG A 61 18.12 -3.35 6.28
CA ARG A 61 18.83 -2.18 5.77
C ARG A 61 19.51 -2.44 4.42
N GLN A 62 20.21 -3.57 4.27
CA GLN A 62 20.81 -3.96 2.99
C GLN A 62 19.75 -4.25 1.94
N ARG A 63 18.60 -4.87 2.29
CA ARG A 63 17.50 -5.05 1.35
C ARG A 63 16.89 -3.71 0.94
N ALA A 64 16.58 -2.81 1.87
CA ALA A 64 16.05 -1.49 1.55
C ALA A 64 17.02 -0.69 0.64
N ALA A 65 18.33 -0.77 0.90
CA ALA A 65 19.36 -0.05 0.15
C ALA A 65 19.75 -0.71 -1.20
N LYS A 66 19.83 -2.04 -1.25
CA LYS A 66 20.35 -2.81 -2.40
C LYS A 66 19.28 -3.62 -3.15
N ALA A 67 18.02 -3.64 -2.69
CA ALA A 67 16.94 -4.22 -3.47
C ALA A 67 16.97 -3.56 -4.84
N THR A 68 17.13 -4.39 -5.86
CA THR A 68 17.25 -3.94 -7.23
C THR A 68 15.98 -4.40 -7.93
N MET A 69 15.19 -3.46 -8.44
CA MET A 69 14.13 -3.81 -9.38
C MET A 69 14.77 -4.04 -10.75
N GLN A 70 14.48 -5.19 -11.35
CA GLN A 70 14.82 -5.47 -12.73
C GLN A 70 13.67 -4.98 -13.59
N ILE A 71 13.82 -3.79 -14.16
CA ILE A 71 12.84 -3.18 -15.06
C ILE A 71 13.47 -3.23 -16.45
N PHE A 72 12.85 -3.97 -17.38
CA PHE A 72 13.26 -4.00 -18.81
C PHE A 72 14.78 -4.14 -19.03
N ALA A 73 15.41 -5.13 -18.38
CA ALA A 73 16.86 -5.42 -18.41
C ALA A 73 17.80 -4.43 -17.68
N LEU A 74 17.31 -3.31 -17.15
CA LEU A 74 18.09 -2.41 -16.28
C LEU A 74 18.04 -2.87 -14.81
N ARG A 75 19.20 -2.95 -14.16
CA ARG A 75 19.33 -3.14 -12.71
C ARG A 75 19.31 -1.77 -12.03
N MET A 76 18.13 -1.34 -11.56
CA MET A 76 18.01 -0.10 -10.79
C MET A 76 17.71 -0.38 -9.32
N PRO A 77 18.36 0.33 -8.37
CA PRO A 77 17.97 0.30 -6.96
C PRO A 77 16.47 0.66 -6.83
N THR A 78 15.73 -0.11 -6.05
CA THR A 78 14.28 0.10 -5.83
C THR A 78 13.98 1.51 -5.33
N LEU A 79 14.85 2.07 -4.49
CA LEU A 79 14.74 3.46 -4.03
C LEU A 79 14.81 4.47 -5.17
N LEU A 80 15.80 4.31 -6.05
CA LEU A 80 15.97 5.20 -7.20
C LEU A 80 14.75 5.07 -8.13
N ALA A 81 14.27 3.85 -8.37
CA ALA A 81 13.07 3.63 -9.16
C ALA A 81 11.84 4.30 -8.52
N LEU A 82 11.60 4.12 -7.21
CA LEU A 82 10.48 4.76 -6.50
C LEU A 82 10.55 6.28 -6.56
N PHE A 83 11.75 6.85 -6.38
CA PHE A 83 11.96 8.29 -6.47
C PHE A 83 11.70 8.83 -7.87
N LEU A 84 12.30 8.23 -8.90
CA LEU A 84 12.15 8.65 -10.30
C LEU A 84 10.70 8.52 -10.77
N ILE A 85 10.03 7.41 -10.42
CA ILE A 85 8.61 7.21 -10.75
C ILE A 85 7.75 8.23 -10.00
N GLY A 86 8.05 8.49 -8.72
CA GLY A 86 7.35 9.47 -7.90
C GLY A 86 7.43 10.88 -8.49
N VAL A 87 8.63 11.35 -8.79
CA VAL A 87 8.86 12.66 -9.42
C VAL A 87 8.24 12.71 -10.82
N GLY A 88 8.47 11.67 -11.63
CA GLY A 88 7.94 11.57 -12.99
C GLY A 88 6.42 11.65 -13.03
N ARG A 89 5.71 10.96 -12.11
CA ARG A 89 4.25 11.04 -11.97
C ARG A 89 3.80 12.47 -11.67
N SER A 90 4.44 13.14 -10.70
CA SER A 90 4.04 14.50 -10.30
C SER A 90 4.25 15.51 -11.43
N VAL A 91 5.38 15.44 -12.14
CA VAL A 91 5.64 16.27 -13.32
C VAL A 91 4.62 15.99 -14.43
N PHE A 92 4.37 14.72 -14.72
CA PHE A 92 3.44 14.32 -15.77
C PHE A 92 2.01 14.84 -15.54
N ILE A 93 1.50 14.72 -14.31
CA ILE A 93 0.15 15.20 -13.96
C ILE A 93 0.06 16.73 -14.10
N GLN A 94 1.11 17.45 -13.71
CA GLN A 94 1.13 18.91 -13.81
C GLN A 94 1.20 19.39 -15.26
N LEU A 95 1.94 18.68 -16.11
CA LEU A 95 2.03 19.00 -17.53
C LEU A 95 0.77 18.59 -18.32
N SER A 96 0.09 17.52 -17.91
CA SER A 96 -1.11 17.03 -18.60
C SER A 96 -2.37 17.84 -18.26
N GLY A 97 -2.31 18.72 -17.25
CA GLY A 97 -3.48 19.45 -16.75
C GLY A 97 -4.52 18.54 -16.08
N TYR A 98 -4.16 17.29 -15.77
CA TYR A 98 -5.05 16.35 -15.10
C TYR A 98 -5.26 16.78 -13.65
N GLY A 99 -6.52 16.99 -13.25
CA GLY A 99 -6.86 17.34 -11.86
C GLY A 99 -6.53 16.17 -10.92
N GLN A 100 -5.45 16.28 -10.15
CA GLN A 100 -5.18 15.37 -9.04
C GLN A 100 -5.97 15.81 -7.80
N ASP A 101 -6.53 14.86 -7.08
CA ASP A 101 -7.05 15.12 -5.74
C ASP A 101 -5.90 15.47 -4.78
N VAL A 102 -5.74 16.76 -4.52
CA VAL A 102 -4.70 17.33 -3.65
C VAL A 102 -4.88 16.82 -2.21
N THR A 103 -6.10 16.49 -1.80
CA THR A 103 -6.37 15.99 -0.44
C THR A 103 -5.82 14.58 -0.22
N GLU A 104 -5.40 13.88 -1.29
CA GLU A 104 -4.86 12.53 -1.16
C GLU A 104 -3.46 12.51 -0.54
N TYR A 105 -2.55 13.33 -1.08
CA TYR A 105 -1.15 13.42 -0.67
C TYR A 105 -0.59 14.84 -0.74
N GLY A 106 -1.22 15.74 -1.49
CA GLY A 106 -0.69 17.05 -1.84
C GLY A 106 -0.53 17.26 -3.34
N VAL A 107 0.04 18.41 -3.69
CA VAL A 107 0.17 18.89 -5.08
C VAL A 107 1.28 18.15 -5.85
N HIS A 108 2.43 17.92 -5.19
CA HIS A 108 3.61 17.28 -5.78
C HIS A 108 3.89 15.91 -5.17
N TRP A 109 3.20 15.53 -4.10
CA TRP A 109 3.40 14.29 -3.38
C TRP A 109 2.50 13.17 -3.91
N ASN A 110 2.94 11.93 -3.76
CA ASN A 110 2.17 10.76 -4.15
C ASN A 110 2.62 9.50 -3.41
N PHE A 111 1.88 8.41 -3.64
CA PHE A 111 2.13 7.10 -3.08
C PHE A 111 3.59 6.61 -3.20
N PHE A 112 4.25 6.82 -4.36
CA PHE A 112 5.63 6.34 -4.57
C PHE A 112 6.64 7.10 -3.72
N LEU A 113 6.44 8.42 -3.55
CA LEU A 113 7.25 9.25 -2.66
C LEU A 113 7.05 8.87 -1.19
N THR A 114 5.82 8.55 -0.79
CA THR A 114 5.54 8.00 0.55
C THR A 114 6.30 6.70 0.79
N LEU A 115 6.25 5.74 -0.16
CA LEU A 115 7.01 4.50 -0.05
C LEU A 115 8.53 4.73 -0.02
N PHE A 116 9.03 5.66 -0.84
CA PHE A 116 10.43 6.04 -0.85
C PHE A 116 10.88 6.55 0.52
N CYS A 117 10.14 7.46 1.14
CA CYS A 117 10.44 8.00 2.47
C CYS A 117 10.37 6.94 3.57
N VAL A 118 9.38 6.04 3.55
CA VAL A 118 9.32 4.91 4.50
C VAL A 118 10.54 3.99 4.33
N ARG A 119 11.00 3.75 3.10
CA ARG A 119 12.23 2.98 2.87
C ARG A 119 13.49 3.70 3.34
N LEU A 120 13.55 5.03 3.21
CA LEU A 120 14.63 5.82 3.81
C LEU A 120 14.64 5.71 5.34
N PHE A 121 13.48 5.77 5.99
CA PHE A 121 13.36 5.54 7.43
C PHE A 121 13.99 4.21 7.86
N VAL A 122 13.72 3.12 7.14
CA VAL A 122 14.31 1.79 7.40
C VAL A 122 15.84 1.77 7.22
N ILE A 123 16.38 2.63 6.35
CA ILE A 123 17.83 2.70 6.10
C ILE A 123 18.55 3.54 7.15
N CYS A 124 17.93 4.63 7.57
CA CYS A 124 18.51 5.57 8.51
C CYS A 124 18.45 5.05 9.95
N VAL A 125 17.42 4.30 10.31
CA VAL A 125 17.23 3.80 11.68
C VAL A 125 17.85 2.40 11.85
N PRO A 126 18.67 2.15 12.89
CA PRO A 126 19.20 0.82 13.17
C PRO A 126 18.10 -0.22 13.41
N ASN A 127 18.28 -1.45 12.90
CA ASN A 127 17.28 -2.52 12.98
C ASN A 127 16.80 -2.85 14.42
N SER A 128 17.67 -2.67 15.42
CA SER A 128 17.36 -2.86 16.84
C SER A 128 16.40 -1.80 17.37
N MET A 129 16.52 -0.56 16.88
CA MET A 129 15.71 0.58 17.31
C MET A 129 14.50 0.83 16.41
N LEU A 130 14.42 0.17 15.25
CA LEU A 130 13.42 0.44 14.21
C LEU A 130 11.98 0.38 14.72
N VAL A 131 11.65 -0.61 15.55
CA VAL A 131 10.33 -0.73 16.18
C VAL A 131 10.11 0.40 17.18
N PHE A 132 11.08 0.65 18.06
CA PHE A 132 10.99 1.69 19.09
C PHE A 132 10.79 3.08 18.48
N VAL A 133 11.62 3.47 17.50
CA VAL A 133 11.56 4.79 16.86
C VAL A 133 10.25 4.95 16.08
N GLY A 134 9.81 3.93 15.34
CA GLY A 134 8.54 4.02 14.58
C GLY A 134 7.32 4.11 15.49
N VAL A 135 7.31 3.37 16.61
CA VAL A 135 6.25 3.48 17.63
C VAL A 135 6.27 4.87 18.28
N LEU A 136 7.44 5.34 18.70
CA LEU A 136 7.61 6.67 19.30
C LEU A 136 7.13 7.78 18.34
N LEU A 137 7.50 7.69 17.07
CA LEU A 137 7.09 8.65 16.04
C LEU A 137 5.56 8.69 15.89
N GLY A 138 4.91 7.53 15.85
CA GLY A 138 3.45 7.44 15.78
C GLY A 138 2.75 8.01 17.02
N VAL A 139 3.27 7.74 18.22
CA VAL A 139 2.72 8.27 19.48
C VAL A 139 2.87 9.79 19.53
N VAL A 140 4.08 10.30 19.27
CA VAL A 140 4.34 11.76 19.25
C VAL A 140 3.49 12.44 18.20
N TYR A 141 3.34 11.85 17.01
CA TYR A 141 2.48 12.38 15.96
C TYR A 141 1.01 12.42 16.37
N GLN A 142 0.48 11.37 17.02
CA GLN A 142 -0.90 11.36 17.50
C GLN A 142 -1.14 12.41 18.60
N ILE A 143 -0.17 12.60 19.50
CA ILE A 143 -0.20 13.68 20.50
C ILE A 143 -0.22 15.05 19.79
N ALA A 144 0.64 15.24 18.80
CA ALA A 144 0.68 16.48 18.03
C ALA A 144 -0.66 16.75 17.31
N LEU A 145 -1.26 15.75 16.66
CA LEU A 145 -2.57 15.89 16.03
C LEU A 145 -3.64 16.35 17.03
N ARG A 146 -3.65 15.79 18.24
CA ARG A 146 -4.68 16.06 19.25
C ARG A 146 -4.51 17.39 19.98
N PHE A 147 -3.28 17.73 20.37
CA PHE A 147 -3.02 18.84 21.29
C PHE A 147 -2.49 20.10 20.61
N THR A 148 -2.26 20.05 19.30
CA THR A 148 -1.80 21.21 18.52
C THR A 148 -2.78 21.52 17.38
N TRP A 149 -2.51 22.60 16.64
CA TRP A 149 -3.29 23.00 15.46
C TRP A 149 -3.06 22.10 14.22
N LEU A 150 -2.23 21.05 14.34
CA LEU A 150 -1.79 20.21 13.23
C LEU A 150 -2.94 19.50 12.50
N GLU A 151 -3.89 18.90 13.23
CA GLU A 151 -5.02 18.19 12.62
C GLU A 151 -5.91 19.15 11.81
N GLN A 152 -6.23 20.32 12.40
CA GLN A 152 -7.04 21.35 11.76
C GLN A 152 -6.36 21.89 10.49
N TRP A 153 -5.04 22.07 10.54
CA TRP A 153 -4.29 22.51 9.37
C TRP A 153 -4.21 21.44 8.28
N LEU A 154 -4.02 20.17 8.63
CA LEU A 154 -3.97 19.07 7.66
C LEU A 154 -5.34 18.82 7.00
N LEU A 155 -6.45 19.06 7.72
CA LEU A 155 -7.81 18.93 7.18
C LEU A 155 -8.37 20.23 6.60
N ARG A 156 -7.61 21.33 6.63
CA ARG A 156 -8.05 22.64 6.14
C ARG A 156 -8.50 22.54 4.67
N PRO A 157 -9.70 23.04 4.31
CA PRO A 157 -10.16 23.05 2.93
C PRO A 157 -9.43 24.08 2.06
N ASP A 158 -9.08 23.70 0.83
CA ASP A 158 -8.24 24.51 -0.06
C ASP A 158 -8.91 25.80 -0.58
N PHE A 159 -10.24 25.88 -0.53
CA PHE A 159 -11.00 27.07 -0.93
C PHE A 159 -11.00 28.19 0.12
N THR A 160 -10.58 27.90 1.36
CA THR A 160 -10.56 28.91 2.43
C THR A 160 -9.30 29.76 2.39
N GLU A 161 -8.13 29.15 2.19
CA GLU A 161 -6.84 29.83 2.07
C GLU A 161 -5.96 29.08 1.06
N PRO A 162 -5.33 29.80 0.12
CA PRO A 162 -4.42 29.18 -0.83
C PRO A 162 -3.21 28.56 -0.12
N ARG A 163 -2.73 27.43 -0.65
CA ARG A 163 -1.57 26.72 -0.10
C ARG A 163 -0.28 27.46 -0.44
N HIS A 164 0.57 27.69 0.55
CA HIS A 164 1.81 28.45 0.38
C HIS A 164 3.07 27.65 0.70
N GLY A 165 4.00 27.62 -0.27
CA GLY A 165 5.28 26.92 -0.13
C GLY A 165 5.15 25.39 -0.22
N PHE A 166 6.29 24.72 -0.34
CA PHE A 166 6.35 23.28 -0.61
C PHE A 166 5.73 22.43 0.50
N LEU A 167 5.89 22.83 1.76
CA LEU A 167 5.39 22.07 2.91
C LEU A 167 3.86 22.08 2.95
N ASP A 168 3.21 23.24 2.84
CA ASP A 168 1.75 23.36 2.87
C ASP A 168 1.09 22.73 1.63
N GLN A 169 1.77 22.79 0.48
CA GLN A 169 1.35 22.10 -0.73
C GLN A 169 1.34 20.58 -0.62
N ASN A 170 2.16 20.00 0.26
CA ASN A 170 2.36 18.54 0.39
C ASN A 170 2.14 18.01 1.81
N ARG A 171 1.50 18.80 2.66
CA ARG A 171 1.39 18.54 4.11
C ARG A 171 0.76 17.18 4.43
N GLU A 172 -0.27 16.77 3.69
CA GLU A 172 -0.94 15.49 3.90
C GLU A 172 0.04 14.32 3.72
N GLY A 173 0.77 14.31 2.61
CA GLY A 173 1.74 13.28 2.28
C GLY A 173 2.95 13.27 3.21
N ILE A 174 3.45 14.45 3.61
CA ILE A 174 4.63 14.58 4.47
C ILE A 174 4.32 14.15 5.90
N PHE A 175 3.22 14.64 6.50
CA PHE A 175 2.93 14.36 7.90
C PHE A 175 2.38 12.95 8.12
N SER A 176 1.64 12.40 7.14
CA SER A 176 1.20 10.99 7.18
C SER A 176 2.36 9.99 7.18
N LEU A 177 3.59 10.39 6.81
CA LEU A 177 4.78 9.54 6.97
C LEU A 177 4.97 9.04 8.39
N CYS A 178 4.60 9.82 9.40
CA CYS A 178 4.72 9.41 10.80
C CYS A 178 3.84 8.19 11.10
N GLY A 179 2.57 8.24 10.67
CA GLY A 179 1.63 7.13 10.76
C GLY A 179 2.08 5.92 9.94
N TYR A 180 2.60 6.12 8.74
CA TYR A 180 3.11 5.04 7.90
C TYR A 180 4.37 4.37 8.47
N CYS A 181 5.28 5.12 9.09
CA CYS A 181 6.44 4.57 9.81
C CYS A 181 6.00 3.78 11.06
N PHE A 182 4.96 4.24 11.76
CA PHE A 182 4.32 3.50 12.84
C PHE A 182 3.74 2.17 12.35
N ILE A 183 2.94 2.18 11.27
CA ILE A 183 2.39 0.96 10.67
C ILE A 183 3.53 0.01 10.30
N TYR A 184 4.59 0.51 9.66
CA TYR A 184 5.77 -0.31 9.33
C TYR A 184 6.39 -0.97 10.58
N ALA A 185 6.64 -0.19 11.63
CA ALA A 185 7.28 -0.66 12.86
C ALA A 185 6.45 -1.73 13.58
N VAL A 186 5.14 -1.50 13.72
CA VAL A 186 4.23 -2.47 14.35
C VAL A 186 4.06 -3.72 13.46
N SER A 187 4.01 -3.56 12.13
CA SER A 187 3.99 -4.69 11.20
C SER A 187 5.25 -5.54 11.29
N LEU A 188 6.41 -4.91 11.48
CA LEU A 188 7.68 -5.60 11.69
C LEU A 188 7.70 -6.35 13.04
N MET A 189 7.12 -5.76 14.09
CA MET A 189 6.94 -6.42 15.38
C MET A 189 6.02 -7.64 15.26
N TYR A 190 4.89 -7.50 14.56
CA TYR A 190 3.99 -8.62 14.24
C TYR A 190 4.73 -9.73 13.47
N ALA A 191 5.53 -9.36 12.46
CA ALA A 191 6.31 -10.32 11.68
C ALA A 191 7.36 -11.05 12.52
N ARG A 192 8.01 -10.37 13.47
CA ARG A 192 8.96 -10.97 14.42
C ARG A 192 8.30 -11.95 15.40
N GLY A 193 7.08 -11.65 15.83
CA GLY A 193 6.30 -12.51 16.73
C GLY A 193 5.66 -13.70 16.03
N SER A 194 5.35 -13.58 14.73
CA SER A 194 4.90 -14.68 13.90
C SER A 194 6.11 -15.52 13.46
N ASN A 195 6.36 -16.65 14.11
CA ASN A 195 7.40 -17.59 13.66
C ASN A 195 7.16 -17.94 12.19
N LYS A 196 8.23 -18.05 11.38
CA LYS A 196 8.29 -18.44 9.95
C LYS A 196 6.91 -18.74 9.39
N LEU A 197 6.43 -17.97 8.40
CA LEU A 197 5.09 -18.09 7.77
C LEU A 197 4.60 -19.53 7.46
N MET A 198 5.48 -20.54 7.47
CA MET A 198 5.12 -21.95 7.40
C MET A 198 6.01 -22.80 8.34
N PRO A 199 5.65 -22.98 9.63
CA PRO A 199 6.26 -24.01 10.45
C PRO A 199 5.82 -25.38 9.93
N ARG A 200 6.76 -26.34 9.81
CA ARG A 200 6.40 -27.73 9.45
C ARG A 200 5.58 -28.42 10.56
N ASP A 201 5.66 -27.91 11.78
CA ASP A 201 4.90 -28.39 12.94
C ASP A 201 3.50 -27.75 12.98
N LYS A 202 2.47 -28.60 12.93
CA LYS A 202 1.06 -28.20 13.00
C LYS A 202 0.72 -27.46 14.30
N LYS A 203 1.31 -27.84 15.44
CA LYS A 203 1.05 -27.19 16.74
C LYS A 203 1.59 -25.76 16.74
N LEU A 204 2.81 -25.57 16.23
CA LEU A 204 3.43 -24.26 16.12
C LEU A 204 2.66 -23.36 15.14
N SER A 205 2.17 -23.93 14.04
CA SER A 205 1.33 -23.19 13.08
C SER A 205 -0.04 -22.82 13.67
N ALA A 206 -0.66 -23.68 14.49
CA ALA A 206 -1.91 -23.34 15.18
C ALA A 206 -1.70 -22.24 16.23
N LEU A 207 -0.58 -22.30 16.97
CA LEU A 207 -0.19 -21.23 17.91
C LEU A 207 0.03 -19.90 17.18
N ASN A 208 0.74 -19.91 16.05
CA ASN A 208 0.95 -18.70 15.23
C ASN A 208 -0.37 -18.09 14.75
N VAL A 209 -1.35 -18.92 14.33
CA VAL A 209 -2.69 -18.45 13.96
C VAL A 209 -3.38 -17.81 15.17
N ALA A 210 -3.37 -18.47 16.33
CA ALA A 210 -3.98 -17.94 17.55
C ALA A 210 -3.33 -16.62 18.00
N CYS A 211 -1.99 -16.54 17.99
CA CYS A 211 -1.26 -15.30 18.28
C CYS A 211 -1.57 -14.21 17.25
N GLY A 212 -1.69 -14.56 15.96
CA GLY A 212 -2.05 -13.63 14.90
C GLY A 212 -3.44 -13.05 15.04
N LEU A 213 -4.43 -13.89 15.38
CA LEU A 213 -5.80 -13.45 15.68
C LEU A 213 -5.85 -12.64 16.98
N GLY A 214 -5.12 -13.05 18.02
CA GLY A 214 -5.01 -12.31 19.27
C GLY A 214 -4.43 -10.91 19.07
N PHE A 215 -3.38 -10.78 18.25
CA PHE A 215 -2.81 -9.49 17.86
C PHE A 215 -3.82 -8.64 17.08
N SER A 216 -4.57 -9.24 16.14
CA SER A 216 -5.61 -8.54 15.40
C SER A 216 -6.70 -7.99 16.33
N LEU A 217 -7.22 -8.83 17.22
CA LEU A 217 -8.24 -8.45 18.20
C LEU A 217 -7.74 -7.34 19.13
N CYS A 218 -6.47 -7.40 19.53
CA CYS A 218 -5.84 -6.34 20.32
C CYS A 218 -5.79 -5.01 19.53
N CYS A 219 -5.36 -5.04 18.27
CA CYS A 219 -5.35 -3.84 17.41
C CYS A 219 -6.76 -3.28 17.20
N TYR A 220 -7.75 -4.14 16.95
CA TYR A 220 -9.15 -3.73 16.81
C TYR A 220 -9.70 -3.13 18.11
N GLY A 221 -9.41 -3.75 19.26
CA GLY A 221 -9.76 -3.21 20.57
C GLY A 221 -9.14 -1.85 20.83
N LEU A 222 -7.85 -1.68 20.50
CA LEU A 222 -7.16 -0.38 20.60
C LEU A 222 -7.78 0.66 19.67
N GLN A 223 -8.11 0.31 18.43
CA GLN A 223 -8.86 1.20 17.53
C GLN A 223 -10.17 1.65 18.19
N ARG A 224 -10.98 0.72 18.71
CA ARG A 224 -12.26 1.04 19.35
C ARG A 224 -12.08 1.92 20.57
N VAL A 225 -11.08 1.67 21.40
CA VAL A 225 -10.77 2.52 22.55
C VAL A 225 -10.45 3.96 22.09
N LEU A 226 -9.63 4.11 21.05
CA LEU A 226 -9.29 5.42 20.50
C LEU A 226 -10.49 6.15 19.89
N GLU A 227 -11.35 5.44 19.16
CA GLU A 227 -12.54 6.02 18.52
C GLU A 227 -13.63 6.36 19.54
N ASP A 228 -14.01 5.41 20.40
CA ASP A 228 -15.19 5.53 21.27
C ASP A 228 -14.91 6.36 22.54
N TYR A 229 -13.72 6.23 23.14
CA TYR A 229 -13.40 6.94 24.40
C TYR A 229 -12.65 8.26 24.16
N PHE A 230 -11.75 8.30 23.17
CA PHE A 230 -10.95 9.50 22.89
C PHE A 230 -11.49 10.34 21.72
N GLY A 231 -12.50 9.86 21.00
CA GLY A 231 -13.09 10.56 19.85
C GLY A 231 -12.15 10.65 18.65
N LEU A 232 -11.11 9.82 18.59
CA LEU A 232 -10.10 9.84 17.53
C LEU A 232 -10.61 9.02 16.35
N ILE A 233 -11.47 9.62 15.53
CA ILE A 233 -12.03 8.93 14.35
C ILE A 233 -10.91 8.62 13.35
N ALA A 234 -10.88 7.41 12.82
CA ALA A 234 -9.88 7.03 11.82
C ALA A 234 -9.91 7.95 10.59
N SER A 235 -8.72 8.34 10.12
CA SER A 235 -8.54 9.14 8.91
C SER A 235 -7.35 8.66 8.10
N ARG A 236 -7.59 8.26 6.85
CA ARG A 236 -6.54 7.88 5.91
C ARG A 236 -5.67 9.06 5.52
N ARG A 237 -6.27 10.25 5.34
CA ARG A 237 -5.55 11.50 5.00
C ARG A 237 -4.51 11.87 6.05
N LEU A 238 -4.87 11.70 7.33
CA LEU A 238 -3.95 11.95 8.44
C LEU A 238 -2.99 10.78 8.71
N ALA A 239 -3.35 9.56 8.27
CA ALA A 239 -2.74 8.31 8.75
C ALA A 239 -2.64 8.27 10.28
N ASN A 240 -3.73 8.67 10.96
CA ASN A 240 -3.75 8.75 12.41
C ASN A 240 -3.71 7.36 13.08
N MET A 241 -3.61 7.35 14.41
CA MET A 241 -3.38 6.11 15.15
C MET A 241 -4.56 5.13 15.04
N SER A 242 -5.80 5.63 15.07
CA SER A 242 -7.00 4.80 14.89
C SER A 242 -7.06 4.14 13.51
N TYR A 243 -6.74 4.89 12.45
CA TYR A 243 -6.57 4.33 11.10
C TYR A 243 -5.46 3.28 11.07
N SER A 244 -4.31 3.57 11.69
CA SER A 244 -3.17 2.67 11.72
C SER A 244 -3.51 1.32 12.38
N PHE A 245 -4.17 1.34 13.53
CA PHE A 245 -4.61 0.13 14.21
C PHE A 245 -5.68 -0.64 13.44
N ALA A 246 -6.60 0.05 12.76
CA ALA A 246 -7.58 -0.61 11.90
C ALA A 246 -6.92 -1.37 10.75
N MET A 247 -5.94 -0.75 10.09
CA MET A 247 -5.18 -1.38 9.02
C MET A 247 -4.37 -2.58 9.53
N LEU A 248 -3.71 -2.43 10.68
CA LEU A 248 -2.97 -3.53 11.33
C LEU A 248 -3.89 -4.70 11.70
N ALA A 249 -5.08 -4.43 12.24
CA ALA A 249 -6.09 -5.44 12.55
C ALA A 249 -6.54 -6.16 11.27
N LEU A 250 -6.88 -5.41 10.22
CA LEU A 250 -7.31 -5.98 8.94
C LEU A 250 -6.25 -6.91 8.34
N PHE A 251 -4.99 -6.46 8.21
CA PHE A 251 -3.95 -7.25 7.56
C PHE A 251 -3.49 -8.43 8.40
N SER A 252 -3.37 -8.28 9.72
CA SER A 252 -3.04 -9.40 10.60
C SER A 252 -4.14 -10.47 10.62
N THR A 253 -5.42 -10.07 10.53
CA THR A 253 -6.56 -11.01 10.36
C THR A 253 -6.43 -11.78 9.06
N ILE A 254 -6.18 -11.08 7.94
CA ILE A 254 -6.02 -11.73 6.63
C ILE A 254 -4.87 -12.73 6.68
N CYS A 255 -3.71 -12.35 7.25
CA CYS A 255 -2.58 -13.26 7.41
C CYS A 255 -2.93 -14.48 8.27
N ALA A 256 -3.60 -14.28 9.41
CA ALA A 256 -3.99 -15.37 10.29
C ALA A 256 -5.01 -16.32 9.64
N LEU A 257 -5.99 -15.79 8.90
CA LEU A 257 -6.97 -16.60 8.15
C LEU A 257 -6.31 -17.40 7.03
N LEU A 258 -5.35 -16.81 6.31
CA LEU A 258 -4.59 -17.52 5.28
C LEU A 258 -3.77 -18.67 5.88
N GLN A 259 -3.11 -18.44 7.03
CA GLN A 259 -2.40 -19.49 7.76
C GLN A 259 -3.35 -20.58 8.29
N PHE A 260 -4.53 -20.19 8.79
CA PHE A 260 -5.55 -21.14 9.20
C PHE A 260 -6.04 -22.01 8.04
N GLY A 261 -6.31 -21.40 6.87
CA GLY A 261 -6.68 -22.13 5.66
C GLY A 261 -5.64 -23.18 5.26
N GLN A 262 -4.35 -22.88 5.42
CA GLN A 262 -3.25 -23.82 5.18
C GLN A 262 -3.15 -24.96 6.20
N LEU A 263 -3.64 -24.75 7.43
CA LEU A 263 -3.72 -25.80 8.45
C LEU A 263 -4.84 -26.79 8.16
N VAL A 264 -5.99 -26.28 7.72
CA VAL A 264 -7.20 -27.09 7.43
C VAL A 264 -7.06 -27.81 6.09
N VAL A 265 -6.58 -27.11 5.07
CA VAL A 265 -6.32 -27.66 3.74
C VAL A 265 -4.81 -27.65 3.55
N PRO A 266 -4.12 -28.82 3.61
CA PRO A 266 -2.72 -28.91 3.23
C PRO A 266 -2.63 -28.74 1.72
N LEU A 267 -2.73 -27.48 1.27
CA LEU A 267 -2.53 -27.13 -0.12
C LEU A 267 -1.11 -27.57 -0.49
N PRO A 268 -0.93 -28.37 -1.56
CA PRO A 268 0.40 -28.71 -2.02
C PRO A 268 1.16 -27.42 -2.27
N GLN A 269 2.29 -27.24 -1.56
CA GLN A 269 3.19 -26.09 -1.78
C GLN A 269 3.71 -26.06 -3.22
N ASP A 270 3.63 -27.22 -3.90
CA ASP A 270 4.01 -27.47 -5.29
C ASP A 270 2.89 -27.29 -6.30
N ALA A 271 1.77 -26.65 -5.95
CA ALA A 271 0.79 -26.25 -6.97
C ALA A 271 1.50 -25.35 -7.99
N ARG A 272 1.91 -25.95 -9.12
CA ARG A 272 2.45 -25.29 -10.30
C ARG A 272 1.33 -24.49 -10.93
N TRP A 273 0.94 -23.38 -10.30
CA TRP A 273 0.03 -22.42 -10.88
C TRP A 273 0.60 -22.01 -12.24
N GLY A 274 -0.20 -22.14 -13.30
CA GLY A 274 0.22 -21.91 -14.69
C GLY A 274 0.87 -20.54 -14.90
N GLY A 275 1.68 -20.44 -15.96
CA GLY A 275 2.69 -19.40 -16.18
C GLY A 275 2.29 -17.96 -15.86
N LEU A 276 1.09 -17.51 -16.25
CA LEU A 276 0.59 -16.15 -16.00
C LEU A 276 0.38 -15.86 -14.51
N VAL A 277 -0.28 -16.79 -13.80
CA VAL A 277 -0.61 -16.64 -12.37
C VAL A 277 0.66 -16.61 -11.53
N ALA A 278 1.62 -17.49 -11.83
CA ALA A 278 2.93 -17.51 -11.18
C ALA A 278 3.75 -16.25 -11.50
N ALA A 279 3.71 -15.75 -12.74
CA ALA A 279 4.43 -14.54 -13.13
C ALA A 279 3.90 -13.29 -12.41
N VAL A 280 2.57 -13.11 -12.34
CA VAL A 280 1.96 -11.97 -11.62
C VAL A 280 2.26 -12.04 -10.13
N SER A 281 2.13 -13.22 -9.51
CA SER A 281 2.48 -13.39 -8.09
C SER A 281 3.96 -13.09 -7.81
N ARG A 282 4.88 -13.55 -8.67
CA ARG A 282 6.33 -13.31 -8.47
C ARG A 282 6.75 -11.85 -8.67
N ASN A 283 5.96 -11.08 -9.43
CA ASN A 283 6.26 -9.68 -9.75
C ASN A 283 5.18 -8.72 -9.24
N ALA A 284 4.60 -9.01 -8.06
CA ALA A 284 3.48 -8.29 -7.50
C ALA A 284 3.64 -6.76 -7.44
N LEU A 285 4.81 -6.27 -6.99
CA LEU A 285 5.12 -4.84 -6.93
C LEU A 285 5.15 -4.20 -8.34
N LEU A 286 5.73 -4.90 -9.32
CA LEU A 286 5.79 -4.44 -10.70
C LEU A 286 4.40 -4.43 -11.33
N HIS A 287 3.58 -5.45 -11.09
CA HIS A 287 2.20 -5.50 -11.55
C HIS A 287 1.38 -4.33 -11.02
N PHE A 288 1.49 -4.05 -9.72
CA PHE A 288 0.84 -2.89 -9.12
C PHE A 288 1.32 -1.56 -9.72
N LEU A 289 2.63 -1.41 -9.95
CA LEU A 289 3.19 -0.22 -10.57
C LEU A 289 2.66 -0.03 -12.00
N CYS A 290 2.70 -1.09 -12.82
CA CYS A 290 2.18 -1.07 -14.19
C CYS A 290 0.69 -0.75 -14.20
N ALA A 291 -0.10 -1.29 -13.26
CA ALA A 291 -1.50 -0.96 -13.13
C ALA A 291 -1.70 0.54 -12.87
N ASN A 292 -1.04 1.11 -11.86
CA ASN A 292 -1.18 2.54 -11.56
C ASN A 292 -0.81 3.45 -12.75
N LEU A 293 0.22 3.09 -13.53
CA LEU A 293 0.62 3.85 -14.73
C LEU A 293 -0.40 3.69 -15.87
N LEU A 294 -0.86 2.46 -16.13
CA LEU A 294 -1.82 2.18 -17.19
C LEU A 294 -3.20 2.78 -16.90
N THR A 295 -3.63 2.85 -15.64
CA THR A 295 -4.84 3.60 -15.25
C THR A 295 -4.73 5.07 -15.66
N GLY A 296 -3.60 5.71 -15.37
CA GLY A 296 -3.36 7.10 -15.80
C GLY A 296 -3.43 7.27 -17.33
N LEU A 297 -2.89 6.31 -18.08
CA LEU A 297 -2.98 6.31 -19.54
C LEU A 297 -4.42 6.15 -20.03
N VAL A 298 -5.18 5.20 -19.46
CA VAL A 298 -6.59 4.97 -19.82
C VAL A 298 -7.42 6.22 -19.56
N ASN A 299 -7.22 6.89 -18.43
CA ASN A 299 -7.97 8.10 -18.09
C ASN A 299 -7.69 9.24 -19.08
N ILE A 300 -6.44 9.40 -19.53
CA ILE A 300 -6.09 10.43 -20.52
C ILE A 300 -6.68 10.10 -21.89
N LEU A 301 -6.61 8.83 -22.31
CA LEU A 301 -7.22 8.39 -23.56
C LEU A 301 -8.74 8.58 -23.55
N ALA A 302 -9.38 8.32 -22.41
CA ALA A 302 -10.81 8.55 -22.23
C ALA A 302 -11.16 10.05 -22.31
N MET A 303 -10.32 10.94 -21.76
CA MET A 303 -10.51 12.39 -21.87
C MET A 303 -10.23 12.93 -23.27
N ALA A 304 -9.26 12.37 -23.99
CA ALA A 304 -8.85 12.85 -25.32
C ALA A 304 -9.81 12.46 -26.45
N SER A 305 -10.67 11.45 -26.24
CA SER A 305 -11.58 10.95 -27.25
C SER A 305 -13.03 11.32 -26.94
N SER A 306 -13.56 12.33 -27.63
CA SER A 306 -14.98 12.73 -27.55
C SER A 306 -15.97 11.62 -27.93
N ASN A 307 -15.51 10.58 -28.62
CA ASN A 307 -16.32 9.42 -29.03
C ASN A 307 -16.22 8.24 -28.04
N PHE A 308 -15.51 8.40 -26.92
CA PHE A 308 -15.28 7.36 -25.92
C PHE A 308 -16.07 7.66 -24.64
N GLU A 309 -17.37 7.88 -24.78
CA GLU A 309 -18.31 7.93 -23.66
C GLU A 309 -18.50 6.51 -23.07
N ILE A 310 -17.47 5.97 -22.41
CA ILE A 310 -17.62 4.73 -21.63
C ILE A 310 -18.45 5.01 -20.36
N HIS A 311 -18.32 6.22 -19.82
CA HIS A 311 -18.97 6.61 -18.58
C HIS A 311 -20.50 6.51 -18.68
N GLY A 312 -21.11 5.70 -17.81
CA GLY A 312 -22.56 5.52 -17.77
C GLY A 312 -23.08 4.34 -18.60
N HIS A 313 -22.22 3.59 -19.30
CA HIS A 313 -22.58 2.34 -19.98
C HIS A 313 -21.97 1.12 -19.27
N PRO A 314 -22.74 0.39 -18.42
CA PRO A 314 -22.20 -0.67 -17.55
C PRO A 314 -21.44 -1.78 -18.30
N ILE A 315 -21.88 -2.12 -19.52
CA ILE A 315 -21.25 -3.15 -20.34
C ILE A 315 -19.89 -2.65 -20.87
N ALA A 316 -19.82 -1.41 -21.37
CA ALA A 316 -18.57 -0.82 -21.86
C ALA A 316 -17.55 -0.63 -20.72
N GLU A 317 -18.01 -0.18 -19.56
CA GLU A 317 -17.16 -0.06 -18.35
C GLU A 317 -16.61 -1.44 -17.93
N THR A 318 -17.46 -2.48 -17.91
CA THR A 318 -17.05 -3.84 -17.54
C THR A 318 -16.06 -4.45 -18.54
N VAL A 319 -16.32 -4.30 -19.85
CA VAL A 319 -15.43 -4.79 -20.92
C VAL A 319 -14.06 -4.09 -20.83
N THR A 320 -14.05 -2.79 -20.59
CA THR A 320 -12.81 -2.00 -20.43
C THR A 320 -12.01 -2.47 -19.22
N MET A 321 -12.67 -2.71 -18.08
CA MET A 321 -12.04 -3.23 -16.87
C MET A 321 -11.45 -4.64 -17.08
N LEU A 322 -12.17 -5.54 -17.76
CA LEU A 322 -11.69 -6.88 -18.06
C LEU A 322 -10.51 -6.87 -19.04
N ALA A 323 -10.59 -6.06 -20.11
CA ALA A 323 -9.51 -5.88 -21.07
C ALA A 323 -8.26 -5.31 -20.39
N TYR A 324 -8.43 -4.35 -19.48
CA TYR A 324 -7.36 -3.78 -18.68
C TYR A 324 -6.69 -4.81 -17.74
N ALA A 325 -7.48 -5.61 -17.02
CA ALA A 325 -6.95 -6.66 -16.15
C ALA A 325 -6.17 -7.72 -16.94
N LEU A 326 -6.63 -8.06 -18.15
CA LEU A 326 -5.93 -8.97 -19.04
C LEU A 326 -4.62 -8.35 -19.56
N ALA A 327 -4.66 -7.11 -20.04
CA ALA A 327 -3.50 -6.40 -20.59
C ALA A 327 -2.39 -6.22 -19.54
N THR A 328 -2.74 -5.77 -18.33
CA THR A 328 -1.80 -5.62 -17.20
C THR A 328 -1.19 -6.97 -16.80
N SER A 329 -1.97 -8.05 -16.81
CA SER A 329 -1.47 -9.39 -16.50
C SER A 329 -0.53 -9.92 -17.58
N LEU A 330 -0.88 -9.76 -18.86
CA LEU A 330 -0.06 -10.20 -20.00
C LEU A 330 1.26 -9.44 -20.10
N LEU A 331 1.27 -8.13 -19.83
CA LEU A 331 2.48 -7.32 -19.78
C LEU A 331 3.48 -7.88 -18.76
N ILE A 332 3.00 -8.21 -17.56
CA ILE A 332 3.85 -8.77 -16.50
C ILE A 332 4.36 -10.16 -16.86
N TYR A 333 3.55 -10.97 -17.55
CA TYR A 333 3.99 -12.25 -18.06
C TYR A 333 5.08 -12.11 -19.12
N ALA A 334 4.94 -11.17 -20.06
CA ALA A 334 5.97 -10.89 -21.06
C ALA A 334 7.30 -10.46 -20.40
N ILE A 335 7.25 -9.57 -19.40
CA ILE A 335 8.43 -9.15 -18.64
C ILE A 335 9.05 -10.34 -17.89
N HIS A 336 8.22 -11.22 -17.31
CA HIS A 336 8.69 -12.42 -16.63
C HIS A 336 9.41 -13.38 -17.56
N LEU A 337 8.89 -13.60 -18.77
CA LEU A 337 9.53 -14.44 -19.80
C LEU A 337 10.85 -13.85 -20.29
N ALA A 338 10.90 -12.53 -20.51
CA ALA A 338 12.14 -11.85 -20.90
C ALA A 338 13.24 -12.05 -19.85
N LYS A 339 12.90 -11.93 -18.56
CA LYS A 339 13.83 -12.17 -17.44
C LYS A 339 14.35 -13.61 -17.43
N LYS A 340 13.50 -14.61 -17.68
CA LYS A 340 13.89 -16.02 -17.72
C LYS A 340 14.83 -16.36 -18.89
N ARG A 341 14.74 -15.63 -20.01
CA ARG A 341 15.64 -15.81 -21.17
C ARG A 341 17.01 -15.15 -21.00
N SER A 342 17.14 -14.21 -20.06
CA SER A 342 18.39 -13.48 -19.77
C SER A 342 19.25 -14.09 -18.65
N GLN A 343 18.80 -15.19 -18.04
CA GLN A 343 19.48 -15.93 -16.98
C GLN A 343 20.02 -17.24 -17.54
#